data_AF-A0AAJ7WDG9-F1
#
_entry.id   AF-A0AAJ7WDG9-F1
#
_cell.length_a   1.000
_cell.length_b   1.000
_cell.length_c   1.000
_cell.angle_alpha   90.00
_cell.angle_beta   90.00
_cell.angle_gamma   90.00
#
_symmetry.space_group_name_H-M   'P 1'
#
loop_
_entity.id
_entity.type
_entity.pdbx_description
1 polymer ?
#
loop_
_entity_poly.entity_id
_entity_poly.type
_entity_poly.pdbx_seq_one_letter_code
_entity_poly.pdbx_strand_id
1 'polypeptide(L)'
;MSSKIGESLDLSKKMKEILEWRHARRKQLRHEYLKETLNPMKQTMPVETSMERFAMLRLRHEYVTKMTARHHLTVGFIFFGVLIGSSEFLIAHRAEREKTFRSGVIKYADREPKFH
;
A
#
# COMPACT_ATOMS: atom_id res chain seq x y z
N MET A 1 15.57 -9.60 5.62
CA MET A 1 14.95 -9.22 6.92
C MET A 1 15.85 -8.18 7.54
N SER A 2 15.43 -6.92 7.55
CA SER A 2 16.20 -5.83 8.16
C SER A 2 16.15 -6.02 9.68
N SER A 3 17.24 -6.50 10.28
CA SER A 3 17.42 -6.46 11.73
C SER A 3 17.54 -5.01 12.13
N LYS A 4 16.60 -4.50 12.93
CA LYS A 4 16.81 -3.21 13.60
C LYS A 4 18.06 -3.35 14.46
N ILE A 5 19.11 -2.65 14.05
CA ILE A 5 20.39 -2.58 14.75
C ILE A 5 20.09 -1.98 16.13
N GLY A 6 20.04 -2.81 17.17
CA GLY A 6 19.82 -2.37 18.56
C GLY A 6 18.78 -3.15 19.38
N GLU A 7 18.11 -4.19 18.87
CA GLU A 7 17.27 -5.03 19.74
C GLU A 7 18.15 -5.87 20.67
N SER A 8 18.21 -5.49 21.96
CA SER A 8 18.73 -6.37 23.01
C SER A 8 17.93 -7.67 22.97
N LEU A 9 18.59 -8.78 22.65
CA LEU A 9 17.95 -10.08 22.60
C LEU A 9 17.40 -10.39 24.01
N ASP A 10 16.08 -10.30 24.19
CA ASP A 10 15.45 -10.68 25.45
C ASP A 10 15.61 -12.21 25.60
N LEU A 11 16.56 -12.60 26.46
CA LEU A 11 16.93 -13.99 26.72
C LEU A 11 15.92 -14.72 27.62
N SER A 12 14.77 -14.10 27.91
CA SER A 12 13.69 -14.73 28.65
C SER A 12 13.34 -16.12 28.08
N LYS A 13 13.17 -17.11 28.96
CA LYS A 13 12.85 -18.49 28.58
C LYS A 13 11.62 -18.57 27.67
N LYS A 14 10.63 -17.71 27.92
CA LYS A 14 9.42 -17.60 27.10
C LYS A 14 9.70 -17.13 25.67
N MET A 15 10.62 -16.19 25.49
CA MET A 15 10.97 -15.69 24.14
C MET A 15 11.70 -16.77 23.33
N LYS A 16 12.57 -17.55 23.99
CA LYS A 16 13.25 -18.69 23.36
C LYS A 16 12.25 -19.74 22.88
N GLU A 17 11.28 -20.11 23.72
CA GLU A 17 10.23 -21.05 23.35
C GLU A 17 9.41 -20.55 22.15
N ILE A 18 9.03 -19.26 22.13
CA ILE A 18 8.32 -18.66 20.99
C ILE A 18 9.17 -18.71 19.72
N LEU A 19 10.47 -18.44 19.81
CA LEU A 19 11.39 -18.44 18.67
C LEU A 19 11.57 -19.87 18.11
N GLU A 20 11.78 -20.85 19.00
CA GLU A 20 11.89 -22.25 18.65
C GLU A 20 10.60 -22.75 17.99
N TRP A 21 9.44 -22.42 18.56
CA TRP A 21 8.14 -22.75 18.00
C TRP A 21 7.95 -22.14 16.61
N ARG A 22 8.26 -20.84 16.43
CA ARG A 22 8.19 -20.16 15.12
C ARG A 22 9.10 -20.82 14.09
N HIS A 23 10.32 -21.18 14.49
CA HIS A 23 11.28 -21.83 13.62
C HIS A 23 10.84 -23.24 13.23
N ALA A 24 10.36 -24.05 14.18
CA ALA A 24 9.79 -25.37 13.93
C ALA A 24 8.59 -25.29 12.97
N ARG A 25 7.67 -24.36 13.21
CA ARG A 25 6.51 -24.14 12.33
C ARG A 25 6.92 -23.73 10.92
N ARG A 26 7.92 -22.85 10.77
CA ARG A 26 8.45 -22.45 9.45
C ARG A 26 9.06 -23.63 8.70
N LYS A 27 9.82 -24.49 9.40
CA LYS A 27 10.39 -25.71 8.79
C LYS A 27 9.30 -26.65 8.31
N GLN A 28 8.26 -26.86 9.11
CA GLN A 28 7.12 -27.68 8.74
C GLN A 28 6.44 -27.18 7.46
N LEU A 29 6.05 -25.90 7.42
CA LEU A 29 5.40 -25.30 6.24
C LEU A 29 6.28 -25.38 4.99
N ARG A 30 7.59 -25.16 5.15
CA ARG A 30 8.54 -25.29 4.03
C ARG A 30 8.61 -26.72 3.50
N HIS A 31 8.58 -27.71 4.39
CA HIS A 31 8.60 -29.11 4.00
C HIS A 31 7.31 -29.49 3.25
N GLU A 32 6.16 -29.05 3.75
CA GLU A 32 4.86 -29.22 3.07
C GLU A 32 4.88 -28.61 1.66
N TYR A 33 5.36 -27.37 1.52
CA TYR A 33 5.51 -26.70 0.23
C TYR A 33 6.47 -27.44 -0.72
N LEU A 34 7.64 -27.85 -0.24
CA LEU A 34 8.62 -28.59 -1.04
C LEU A 34 8.08 -29.94 -1.51
N LYS A 35 7.33 -30.64 -0.65
CA LYS A 35 6.67 -31.90 -1.01
C LYS A 35 5.69 -31.72 -2.17
N GLU A 36 4.94 -30.62 -2.19
CA GLU A 36 3.99 -30.35 -3.26
C GLU A 36 4.64 -29.87 -4.56
N THR A 37 5.66 -29.01 -4.46
CA THR A 37 6.37 -28.45 -5.62
C THR A 37 7.25 -29.47 -6.33
N LEU A 38 7.89 -30.38 -5.59
CA LEU A 38 8.79 -31.39 -6.14
C LEU A 38 8.06 -32.63 -6.65
N ASN A 39 6.72 -32.68 -6.57
CA ASN A 39 5.96 -33.82 -7.07
C ASN A 39 5.84 -33.75 -8.61
N PRO A 40 6.50 -34.67 -9.36
CA PRO A 40 6.49 -34.62 -10.83
C PRO A 40 5.12 -34.92 -11.45
N MET A 41 4.20 -35.52 -10.68
CA MET A 41 2.85 -35.84 -11.14
C MET A 41 1.88 -34.66 -11.03
N LYS A 42 2.25 -33.60 -10.29
CA LYS A 42 1.40 -32.43 -10.09
C LYS A 42 1.77 -31.36 -11.12
N GLN A 43 1.02 -31.28 -12.22
CA GLN A 43 1.23 -30.30 -13.29
C GLN A 43 0.70 -28.89 -12.96
N THR A 44 0.02 -28.73 -11.83
CA THR A 44 -0.57 -27.45 -11.40
C THR A 44 0.29 -26.77 -10.35
N MET A 45 0.34 -25.44 -10.42
CA MET A 45 1.01 -24.63 -9.39
C MET A 45 0.37 -24.90 -8.02
N PRO A 46 1.14 -25.17 -6.96
CA PRO A 46 0.59 -25.31 -5.62
C PRO A 46 -0.02 -23.99 -5.17
N VAL A 47 -1.29 -24.04 -4.78
CA VAL A 47 -2.01 -22.87 -4.26
C VAL A 47 -1.72 -22.74 -2.78
N GLU A 48 -1.10 -21.62 -2.41
CA GLU A 48 -0.81 -21.29 -1.02
C GLU A 48 -2.07 -20.91 -0.26
N THR A 49 -2.49 -21.74 0.70
CA THR A 49 -3.67 -21.49 1.55
C THR A 49 -3.58 -20.16 2.30
N SER A 50 -2.37 -19.70 2.62
CA SER A 50 -2.13 -18.41 3.26
C SER A 50 -2.50 -17.23 2.35
N MET A 51 -2.13 -17.32 1.07
CA MET A 51 -2.46 -16.30 0.06
C MET A 51 -3.96 -16.31 -0.24
N GLU A 52 -4.57 -17.48 -0.32
CA GLU A 52 -6.01 -17.63 -0.51
C GLU A 52 -6.78 -16.97 0.64
N ARG A 53 -6.40 -17.22 1.89
CA ARG A 53 -7.01 -16.57 3.07
C ARG A 53 -6.81 -15.06 3.06
N PHE A 54 -5.64 -14.58 2.66
CA PHE A 54 -5.38 -13.15 2.55
C PHE A 54 -6.25 -12.50 1.48
N ALA A 55 -6.35 -13.12 0.30
CA ALA A 55 -7.23 -12.67 -0.78
C ALA A 55 -8.70 -12.67 -0.33
N MET A 56 -9.16 -13.75 0.30
CA MET A 56 -10.52 -13.86 0.86
C MET A 56 -10.80 -12.79 1.91
N LEU A 57 -9.85 -12.50 2.80
CA LEU A 57 -10.01 -11.46 3.83
C LEU A 57 -10.16 -10.08 3.20
N ARG A 58 -9.42 -9.80 2.13
CA ARG A 58 -9.52 -8.54 1.38
C ARG A 58 -10.86 -8.42 0.67
N LEU A 59 -11.34 -9.50 0.04
CA LEU A 59 -12.65 -9.53 -0.62
C LEU A 59 -13.81 -9.41 0.37
N ARG A 60 -13.69 -10.05 1.54
CA ARG A 60 -14.72 -10.06 2.58
C ARG A 60 -14.52 -8.98 3.65
N HIS A 61 -13.74 -7.95 3.34
CA HIS A 61 -13.37 -6.92 4.32
C HIS A 61 -14.62 -6.32 4.98
N GLU A 62 -15.65 -6.02 4.17
CA GLU A 62 -16.92 -5.44 4.59
C GLU A 62 -17.65 -6.27 5.66
N TYR A 63 -17.56 -7.60 5.60
CA TYR A 63 -18.21 -8.50 6.55
C TYR A 63 -17.42 -8.68 7.85
N VAL A 64 -16.09 -8.50 7.80
CA VAL A 64 -15.21 -8.71 8.96
C VAL A 64 -15.04 -7.42 9.76
N THR A 65 -15.05 -6.27 9.09
CA THR A 65 -14.86 -4.98 9.76
C THR A 65 -16.16 -4.39 10.25
N LYS A 66 -16.17 -3.93 11.51
CA LYS A 66 -17.26 -3.09 12.02
C LYS A 66 -17.11 -1.69 11.40
N MET A 67 -18.12 -1.27 10.65
CA MET A 67 -18.19 0.08 10.09
C MET A 67 -18.21 1.11 11.23
N THR A 68 -17.15 1.93 11.33
CA THR A 68 -17.09 3.02 12.30
C THR A 68 -17.21 4.35 11.58
N ALA A 69 -18.23 5.15 11.93
CA ALA A 69 -18.50 6.42 11.24
C ALA A 69 -17.31 7.39 11.28
N ARG A 70 -16.52 7.39 12.37
CA ARG A 70 -15.35 8.27 12.53
C ARG A 70 -14.32 8.08 11.43
N HIS A 71 -13.99 6.84 11.08
CA HIS A 71 -12.97 6.59 10.06
C HIS A 71 -13.44 7.06 8.68
N HIS A 72 -14.69 6.78 8.32
CA HIS A 72 -15.26 7.25 7.06
C HIS A 72 -15.33 8.78 6.97
N LEU A 73 -15.65 9.47 8.06
CA LEU A 73 -15.63 10.94 8.09
C LEU A 73 -14.21 11.49 7.91
N THR A 74 -13.21 10.91 8.57
CA THR A 74 -11.81 11.35 8.40
C THR A 74 -11.29 11.13 6.98
N VAL A 75 -11.56 9.95 6.40
CA VAL A 75 -11.15 9.62 5.03
C VAL A 75 -11.90 10.47 4.02
N GLY A 76 -13.21 10.65 4.20
CA GLY A 76 -14.04 11.50 3.36
C GLY A 76 -13.56 12.95 3.39
N PHE A 77 -13.27 13.50 4.57
CA PHE A 77 -12.76 14.86 4.70
C PHE A 77 -11.42 15.05 3.98
N ILE A 78 -10.49 14.10 4.13
CA ILE A 78 -9.20 14.14 3.41
C ILE A 78 -9.44 14.07 1.89
N PHE A 79 -10.30 13.17 1.43
CA PHE A 79 -10.57 12.99 0.01
C PHE A 79 -11.19 14.24 -0.62
N PHE A 80 -12.25 14.79 -0.01
CA PHE A 80 -12.87 16.02 -0.50
C PHE A 80 -11.97 17.23 -0.34
N GLY A 81 -11.17 17.30 0.72
CA GLY A 81 -10.17 18.35 0.92
C GLY A 81 -9.11 18.34 -0.18
N VAL A 82 -8.63 17.17 -0.60
CA VAL A 82 -7.70 17.05 -1.73
C VAL A 82 -8.37 17.45 -3.04
N LEU A 83 -9.60 17.02 -3.29
CA LEU A 83 -10.34 17.40 -4.51
C LEU A 83 -10.52 18.91 -4.62
N ILE A 84 -11.10 19.53 -3.59
CA ILE A 84 -11.37 20.98 -3.56
C ILE A 84 -10.05 21.76 -3.58
N GLY A 85 -9.06 21.35 -2.79
CA GLY A 85 -7.74 21.98 -2.76
C GLY A 85 -7.05 21.92 -4.12
N SER A 86 -7.15 20.79 -4.83
CA SER A 86 -6.57 20.65 -6.17
C SER A 86 -7.30 21.51 -7.21
N SER A 87 -8.63 21.66 -7.12
CA SER A 87 -9.38 22.51 -8.05
C SER A 87 -9.05 23.98 -7.85
N GLU A 88 -9.04 24.46 -6.60
CA GLU A 88 -8.68 25.85 -6.28
C GLU A 88 -7.25 26.16 -6.68
N PHE A 89 -6.32 25.22 -6.44
CA PHE A 89 -4.93 25.35 -6.85
C PHE A 89 -4.79 25.48 -8.38
N LEU A 90 -5.49 24.67 -9.16
CA LEU A 90 -5.47 24.76 -10.62
C LEU A 90 -6.06 26.07 -11.14
N ILE A 91 -7.14 26.55 -10.53
CA ILE A 91 -7.77 27.84 -10.88
C ILE A 91 -6.80 28.99 -10.57
N ALA A 92 -6.22 29.01 -9.38
CA ALA A 92 -5.26 30.02 -8.96
C ALA A 92 -4.02 30.02 -9.88
N HIS A 93 -3.48 28.84 -10.16
CA HIS A 93 -2.33 28.70 -11.05
C HIS A 93 -2.64 29.18 -12.48
N ARG A 94 -3.83 28.88 -12.99
CA ARG A 94 -4.29 29.39 -14.29
C ARG A 94 -4.41 30.92 -14.27
N ALA A 95 -4.99 31.50 -13.22
CA ALA A 95 -5.16 32.95 -13.09
C ALA A 95 -3.81 33.68 -13.03
N GLU A 96 -2.82 33.13 -12.32
CA GLU A 96 -1.46 33.67 -12.30
C GLU A 96 -0.81 33.63 -13.69
N ARG A 97 -0.89 32.49 -14.39
CA ARG A 97 -0.39 32.38 -15.77
C ARG A 97 -1.07 33.40 -16.68
N GLU A 98 -2.39 33.54 -16.61
CA GLU A 98 -3.12 34.53 -17.40
C GLU A 98 -2.70 35.97 -17.08
N LYS A 99 -2.47 36.30 -15.80
CA LYS A 99 -1.95 37.62 -15.39
C LYS A 99 -0.57 37.90 -15.99
N THR A 100 0.34 36.92 -16.01
CA THR A 100 1.65 37.08 -16.67
C THR A 100 1.54 37.29 -18.18
N PHE A 101 0.57 36.64 -18.84
CA PHE A 101 0.30 36.84 -20.26
C PHE A 101 -0.31 38.21 -20.56
N ARG A 102 -1.19 38.73 -19.71
CA ARG A 102 -1.83 40.05 -19.90
C ARG A 102 -0.92 41.23 -19.57
N SER A 103 -0.03 41.08 -18.59
CA SER A 103 0.92 42.11 -18.18
C SER A 103 2.06 42.36 -19.17
N GLY A 104 2.20 41.54 -20.22
CA GLY A 104 3.21 41.72 -21.27
C GLY A 104 4.63 41.38 -20.84
N VAL A 105 4.84 40.84 -19.63
CA VAL A 105 6.13 40.37 -19.13
C VAL A 105 6.72 39.28 -20.04
N ILE A 106 5.84 38.44 -20.61
CA ILE A 106 6.22 37.38 -21.55
C ILE A 106 5.82 37.79 -22.97
N LYS A 107 6.82 37.85 -23.87
CA LYS A 107 6.59 38.13 -25.29
C LYS A 107 5.68 37.06 -25.90
N TYR A 108 4.84 37.45 -26.85
CA TYR A 108 3.96 36.52 -27.55
C TYR A 108 4.75 35.37 -28.24
N ALA A 109 5.99 35.64 -28.65
CA ALA A 109 6.91 34.65 -29.21
C ALA A 109 7.33 33.53 -28.23
N ASP A 110 7.26 33.76 -26.92
CA ASP A 110 7.80 32.84 -25.91
C ASP A 110 6.69 32.12 -25.10
N ARG A 111 5.42 32.23 -25.54
CA ARG A 111 4.28 31.56 -24.90
C ARG A 111 4.19 30.10 -25.37
N GLU A 112 4.11 29.15 -24.44
CA GLU A 112 3.73 27.76 -24.74
C GLU A 112 2.35 27.44 -24.11
N PRO A 113 1.40 26.79 -24.85
CA PRO A 113 1.49 26.18 -26.19
C PRO A 113 0.73 27.01 -27.26
N LYS A 114 1.37 27.31 -28.40
CA LYS A 114 0.73 28.12 -29.45
C LYS A 114 -0.20 27.35 -30.38
N PHE A 115 0.01 26.03 -30.54
CA PHE A 115 -0.64 25.23 -31.58
C PHE A 115 -0.82 23.75 -31.18
N HIS A 116 -1.59 23.50 -30.12
CA HIS A 116 -2.12 22.17 -29.79
C HIS A 116 -3.62 22.24 -29.59
#